data_AF-A0A1Q7V4S6-F1
#
_entry.id   AF-A0A1Q7V4S6-F1
#
_cell.length_a   1.000
_cell.length_b   1.000
_cell.length_c   1.000
_cell.angle_alpha   90.00
_cell.angle_beta   90.00
_cell.angle_gamma   90.00
#
_symmetry.space_group_name_H-M   'P 1'
#
loop_
_entity.id
_entity.type
_entity.pdbx_description
1 polymer ?
#
loop_
_entity_poly.entity_id
_entity_poly.type
_entity_poly.pdbx_seq_one_letter_code
_entity_poly.pdbx_strand_id
1 'polypeptide(L)'
;MYKTILVTVDGTPTDRAIIDHVKQLAKLSQGRVVLLHVADGWAARTYGGDAVSREIAEDTDYLKQVRSEFELSGISADAELAYGDPAKEIIRWVKQLRAK
;
A
#
# COMPACT_ATOMS: atom_id res chain seq x y z
N MET A 1 9.86 17.01 9.08
CA MET A 1 9.88 16.26 7.80
C MET A 1 9.24 14.88 8.00
N TYR A 2 8.65 14.28 6.96
CA TYR A 2 7.90 13.02 7.09
C TYR A 2 8.82 11.81 7.28
N LYS A 3 8.69 11.10 8.42
CA LYS A 3 9.42 9.86 8.70
C LYS A 3 8.81 8.63 8.03
N THR A 4 7.50 8.64 7.83
CA THR A 4 6.74 7.55 7.20
C THR A 4 5.67 8.16 6.32
N ILE A 5 5.58 7.70 5.07
CA ILE A 5 4.59 8.13 4.09
C ILE A 5 3.74 6.91 3.75
N LEU A 6 2.45 6.96 4.07
CA LEU A 6 1.48 5.95 3.64
C LEU A 6 0.97 6.33 2.25
N VAL A 7 0.99 5.37 1.33
CA VAL A 7 0.48 5.52 -0.03
C VAL A 7 -0.52 4.42 -0.29
N THR A 8 -1.73 4.79 -0.64
CA THR A 8 -2.77 3.85 -1.05
C THR A 8 -2.71 3.66 -2.54
N VAL A 9 -2.71 2.41 -2.99
CA VAL A 9 -2.69 2.03 -4.39
C VAL A 9 -3.86 1.09 -4.69
N ASP A 10 -4.48 1.22 -5.84
CA ASP A 10 -5.64 0.43 -6.26
C ASP A 10 -5.36 -0.52 -7.44
N GLY A 11 -4.12 -0.59 -7.91
CA GLY A 11 -3.72 -1.44 -9.03
C GLY A 11 -4.06 -0.86 -10.40
N THR A 12 -4.67 0.34 -10.44
CA THR A 12 -5.05 0.99 -11.69
C THR A 12 -3.93 1.89 -12.21
N PRO A 13 -3.94 2.26 -13.51
CA PRO A 13 -2.96 3.20 -14.06
C PRO A 13 -2.92 4.57 -13.36
N THR A 14 -3.98 4.93 -12.63
CA THR A 14 -4.07 6.17 -11.85
C THR A 14 -2.99 6.26 -10.78
N ASP A 15 -2.55 5.12 -10.25
CA ASP A 15 -1.52 5.03 -9.21
C ASP A 15 -0.17 5.61 -9.66
N ARG A 16 0.10 5.67 -10.98
CA ARG A 16 1.39 6.17 -11.47
C ARG A 16 1.68 7.59 -10.99
N ALA A 17 0.67 8.46 -11.02
CA ALA A 17 0.82 9.85 -10.63
C ALA A 17 1.22 9.98 -9.15
N ILE A 18 0.61 9.20 -8.27
CA ILE A 18 0.93 9.26 -6.84
C ILE A 18 2.27 8.58 -6.53
N ILE A 19 2.59 7.47 -7.20
CA ILE A 19 3.87 6.77 -7.04
C ILE A 19 5.04 7.70 -7.41
N ASP A 20 4.97 8.37 -8.56
CA ASP A 20 6.03 9.28 -9.00
C ASP A 20 6.21 10.46 -8.05
N HIS A 21 5.10 11.04 -7.57
CA HIS A 21 5.14 12.14 -6.62
C HIS A 21 5.77 11.73 -5.28
N VAL A 22 5.35 10.59 -4.73
CA VAL A 22 5.84 10.08 -3.44
C VAL A 22 7.32 9.72 -3.53
N LYS A 23 7.80 9.17 -4.65
CA LYS A 23 9.23 8.88 -4.82
C LYS A 23 10.10 10.11 -4.64
N GLN A 24 9.69 11.24 -5.21
CA GLN A 24 10.41 12.51 -5.05
C GLN A 24 10.37 12.97 -3.58
N LEU A 25 9.19 12.90 -2.95
CA LEU A 25 9.01 13.31 -1.56
C LEU A 25 9.82 12.44 -0.58
N ALA A 26 9.83 11.13 -0.76
CA ALA A 26 10.53 10.17 0.10
C ALA A 26 12.06 10.33 0.01
N LYS A 27 12.59 10.62 -1.20
CA LYS A 27 14.02 10.94 -1.38
C LYS A 27 14.42 12.20 -0.62
N LEU A 28 13.59 13.24 -0.67
CA LEU A 28 13.84 14.48 0.06
C LEU A 28 13.74 14.27 1.57
N SER A 29 12.75 13.50 2.03
CA SER A 29 12.49 13.31 3.46
C SER A 29 13.36 12.26 4.13
N GLN A 30 14.09 11.44 3.35
CA GLN A 30 14.79 10.24 3.80
C GLN A 30 13.88 9.34 4.66
N GLY A 31 12.58 9.39 4.38
CA GLY A 31 11.56 8.61 5.08
C GLY A 31 11.35 7.26 4.43
N ARG A 32 10.63 6.38 5.14
CA ARG A 32 10.13 5.13 4.55
C ARG A 32 8.75 5.31 3.95
N VAL A 33 8.44 4.52 2.93
CA VAL A 33 7.14 4.46 2.28
C VAL A 33 6.44 3.18 2.72
N VAL A 34 5.13 3.24 2.95
CA VAL A 34 4.30 2.04 3.08
C VAL A 34 3.24 2.08 1.99
N LEU A 35 3.23 1.05 1.16
CA LEU A 35 2.23 0.82 0.13
C LEU A 35 1.10 0.00 0.74
N LEU A 36 -0.12 0.51 0.66
CA LEU A 36 -1.31 -0.16 1.19
C LEU A 36 -2.33 -0.34 0.06
N HIS A 37 -2.71 -1.58 -0.21
CA HIS A 37 -3.91 -1.88 -0.99
C HIS A 37 -5.00 -2.40 -0.05
N VAL A 38 -6.26 -2.01 -0.26
CA VAL A 38 -7.39 -2.58 0.47
C VAL A 38 -8.24 -3.37 -0.51
N ALA A 39 -8.12 -4.70 -0.45
CA ALA A 39 -8.97 -5.59 -1.21
C ALA A 39 -10.41 -5.46 -0.69
N ASP A 40 -11.30 -4.95 -1.53
CA ASP A 40 -12.70 -4.68 -1.16
C ASP A 40 -13.71 -5.58 -1.90
N GLY A 41 -13.22 -6.55 -2.67
CA GLY A 41 -14.04 -7.58 -3.31
C GLY A 41 -14.88 -8.40 -2.32
N TRP A 42 -15.96 -9.02 -2.80
CA TRP A 42 -16.90 -9.78 -1.94
C TRP A 42 -16.19 -10.87 -1.13
N ALA A 43 -15.21 -11.55 -1.72
CA ALA A 43 -14.40 -12.56 -1.04
C ALA A 43 -13.57 -11.94 0.10
N ALA A 44 -12.91 -10.80 -0.13
CA ALA A 44 -12.15 -10.09 0.88
C ALA A 44 -13.03 -9.59 2.04
N ARG A 45 -14.24 -9.11 1.75
CA ARG A 45 -15.20 -8.69 2.79
C ARG A 45 -15.76 -9.86 3.61
N THR A 46 -15.90 -11.04 2.99
CA THR A 46 -16.52 -12.21 3.62
C THR A 46 -15.49 -13.07 4.38
N TYR A 47 -14.31 -13.26 3.80
CA TYR A 47 -13.28 -14.17 4.30
C TYR A 47 -12.03 -13.44 4.82
N GLY A 48 -11.91 -12.11 4.66
CA GLY A 48 -10.78 -11.34 5.17
C GLY A 48 -9.44 -11.89 4.65
N GLY A 49 -8.49 -12.11 5.57
CA GLY A 49 -7.17 -12.66 5.25
C GLY A 49 -7.15 -14.11 4.77
N ASP A 50 -8.27 -14.84 4.91
CA ASP A 50 -8.43 -16.21 4.38
C ASP A 50 -9.03 -16.21 2.96
N ALA A 51 -9.31 -15.02 2.41
CA ALA A 51 -9.78 -14.90 1.04
C ALA A 51 -8.65 -15.31 0.08
N VAL A 52 -8.87 -16.41 -0.64
CA VAL A 52 -8.00 -16.82 -1.75
C VAL A 52 -8.76 -16.56 -3.04
N SER A 53 -8.43 -15.45 -3.69
CA SER A 53 -8.97 -15.10 -5.00
C SER A 53 -7.84 -14.73 -5.95
N ARG A 54 -8.13 -14.82 -7.25
CA ARG A 54 -7.23 -14.34 -8.29
C ARG A 54 -6.92 -12.84 -8.12
N GLU A 55 -7.93 -12.06 -7.75
CA GLU A 55 -7.83 -10.64 -7.44
C GLU A 55 -6.79 -10.38 -6.34
N ILE A 56 -6.86 -11.11 -5.22
CA ILE A 56 -5.90 -10.96 -4.12
C ILE A 56 -4.46 -11.31 -4.54
N ALA A 57 -4.30 -12.32 -5.41
CA ALA A 57 -3.00 -12.65 -5.96
C ALA A 57 -2.46 -11.53 -6.87
N GLU A 58 -3.31 -10.98 -7.73
CA GLU A 58 -2.97 -9.85 -8.62
C GLU A 58 -2.62 -8.59 -7.81
N ASP A 59 -3.39 -8.25 -6.77
CA ASP A 59 -3.13 -7.11 -5.87
C ASP A 59 -1.81 -7.28 -5.12
N THR A 60 -1.55 -8.49 -4.62
CA THR A 60 -0.32 -8.82 -3.91
C THR A 60 0.89 -8.70 -4.82
N ASP A 61 0.80 -9.18 -6.06
CA ASP A 61 1.90 -9.10 -7.02
C ASP A 61 2.13 -7.67 -7.51
N TYR A 62 1.06 -6.89 -7.69
CA TYR A 62 1.17 -5.45 -7.97
C TYR A 62 1.89 -4.70 -6.84
N LEU A 63 1.51 -4.94 -5.59
CA LEU A 63 2.16 -4.36 -4.41
C LEU A 63 3.66 -4.71 -4.35
N LYS A 64 4.02 -5.97 -4.63
CA LYS A 64 5.44 -6.39 -4.71
C LYS A 64 6.19 -5.66 -5.81
N GLN A 65 5.59 -5.53 -7.00
CA GLN A 65 6.20 -4.83 -8.12
C GLN A 65 6.49 -3.36 -7.77
N VAL A 66 5.50 -2.66 -7.22
CA VAL A 66 5.66 -1.25 -6.83
C VAL A 66 6.69 -1.13 -5.72
N ARG A 67 6.68 -2.00 -4.70
CA ARG A 67 7.70 -2.03 -3.65
C ARG A 67 9.11 -2.15 -4.23
N SER A 68 9.34 -3.12 -5.13
CA SER A 68 10.63 -3.27 -5.79
C SER A 68 11.03 -2.01 -6.58
N GLU A 69 10.07 -1.32 -7.19
CA GLU A 69 10.31 -0.04 -7.87
C GLU A 69 10.82 1.06 -6.92
N PHE A 70 10.35 1.09 -5.67
CA PHE A 70 10.84 2.01 -4.63
C PHE A 70 12.22 1.60 -4.12
N GLU A 71 12.43 0.32 -3.85
CA GLU A 71 13.72 -0.22 -3.37
C GLU A 71 14.85 0.02 -4.39
N LEU A 72 14.58 -0.24 -5.69
CA LEU A 72 15.52 0.08 -6.78
C LEU A 72 15.81 1.58 -6.90
N SER A 73 14.89 2.43 -6.42
CA SER A 73 15.08 3.88 -6.36
C SER A 73 15.83 4.34 -5.10
N GLY A 74 16.30 3.41 -4.25
CA GLY A 74 17.00 3.69 -3.00
C GLY A 74 16.07 4.12 -1.86
N ILE A 75 14.77 3.84 -1.94
CA ILE A 75 13.78 4.23 -0.94
C ILE A 75 13.34 2.98 -0.17
N SER A 76 13.37 3.04 1.16
CA SER A 76 12.83 1.98 2.01
C SER A 76 11.31 1.92 1.84
N ALA A 77 10.79 0.76 1.42
CA ALA A 77 9.37 0.57 1.18
C ALA A 77 8.86 -0.75 1.76
N ASP A 78 7.73 -0.68 2.47
CA ASP A 78 6.94 -1.84 2.89
C ASP A 78 5.69 -1.94 2.02
N ALA A 79 5.13 -3.15 1.90
CA ALA A 79 3.88 -3.39 1.19
C ALA A 79 2.93 -4.21 2.05
N GLU A 80 1.70 -3.74 2.20
CA GLU A 80 0.68 -4.36 3.02
C GLU A 80 -0.65 -4.45 2.25
N LEU A 81 -1.31 -5.61 2.40
CA LEU A 81 -2.65 -5.86 1.88
C LEU A 81 -3.63 -5.91 3.05
N ALA A 82 -4.63 -5.03 3.02
CA ALA A 82 -5.74 -5.04 3.96
C ALA A 82 -7.02 -5.52 3.27
N TYR A 83 -8.04 -5.87 4.06
CA TYR A 83 -9.26 -6.49 3.58
C TYR A 83 -10.47 -5.77 4.18
N GLY A 84 -11.42 -5.35 3.35
CA GLY A 84 -12.68 -4.77 3.81
C GLY A 84 -13.01 -3.45 3.15
N ASP A 85 -13.48 -2.49 3.95
CA ASP A 85 -13.84 -1.15 3.47
C ASP A 85 -12.58 -0.27 3.39
N PRO A 86 -12.24 0.30 2.22
CA PRO A 86 -11.00 1.07 2.03
C PRO A 86 -10.80 2.18 3.06
N ALA A 87 -11.81 3.03 3.27
CA ALA A 87 -11.70 4.16 4.18
C ALA A 87 -11.47 3.72 5.63
N LYS A 88 -12.22 2.70 6.09
CA LYS A 88 -12.08 2.16 7.45
C LYS A 88 -10.72 1.50 7.67
N GLU A 89 -10.26 0.68 6.72
CA GLU A 89 -8.99 -0.03 6.86
C GLU A 89 -7.79 0.91 6.78
N ILE A 90 -7.82 1.94 5.93
CA ILE A 90 -6.78 2.98 5.89
C ILE A 90 -6.68 3.68 7.26
N ILE A 91 -7.82 4.11 7.83
CA ILE A 91 -7.84 4.78 9.13
C ILE A 91 -7.36 3.84 10.24
N ARG A 92 -7.79 2.57 10.21
CA ARG A 92 -7.36 1.54 11.16
C ARG A 92 -5.85 1.33 11.09
N TRP A 93 -5.29 1.21 9.89
CA TRP A 93 -3.88 1.01 9.67
C TRP A 93 -3.06 2.18 10.24
N VAL A 94 -3.46 3.42 9.94
CA VAL A 94 -2.79 4.62 10.47
C VAL A 94 -2.83 4.66 12.00
N LYS A 95 -3.96 4.27 12.62
CA LYS A 95 -4.07 4.19 14.09
C LYS A 95 -3.13 3.15 14.68
N GLN A 96 -2.99 1.98 14.05
CA GLN A 96 -2.09 0.92 14.49
C GLN A 96 -0.61 1.32 14.34
N LEU A 97 -0.26 2.00 13.24
CA LEU A 97 1.10 2.50 13.04
C LEU A 97 1.51 3.46 14.16
N ARG A 98 0.62 4.39 14.56
CA ARG A 98 0.91 5.40 15.59
C ARG A 98 0.96 4.83 17.01
N ALA A 99 0.43 3.63 17.22
CA ALA A 99 0.46 2.95 18.51
C ALA A 99 1.78 2.18 18.75
N LYS A 100 2.63 2.05 17.72
CA LYS A 100 3.99 1.50 17.81
C LYS A 100 5.01 2.61 18.01
#